data_AF-A0A8C5UBK6-F1
#
_entry.id   AF-A0A8C5UBK6-F1
#
_cell.length_a   1.000
_cell.length_b   1.000
_cell.length_c   1.000
_cell.angle_alpha   90.00
_cell.angle_beta   90.00
_cell.angle_gamma   90.00
#
_symmetry.space_group_name_H-M   'P 1'
#
loop_
_entity.id
_entity.type
_entity.pdbx_description
1 polymer ?
#
loop_
_entity_poly.entity_id
_entity_poly.type
_entity_poly.pdbx_seq_one_letter_code
_entity_poly.pdbx_strand_id
1 'polypeptide(L)'
;MVQNPNMTYLGLSDLVVLPPLWVRCDGSDPGHTCWIGAEPLKAGNKVTGVNIYIISCDADKTCFANLEELKMEHKIRHHSSVVTTKGFAQYELIAAAAMEDTIAESESSIYVDITWNGVDKILETPPLISAATLNIALESGDPRSPVFQLYRELQFLLTLAESLKTGVTEWPEPSESESALKLVQEFLTGNWFFNLRHHFSLKTNKFFQKIKCDTAAVDSCIKSIFGERGDLDFTEQLWCKMKSKCITFHFQIHQGSSSFLSQLIQQSYHGKMKDISLSDISPIQMLLEIGLEKMKKDYVSFFIGDSLLFQDYFISTSVALQEQVHRVQKLHHMLEIMVSCTGLLQFRHENLFPLTQICMKYYKENPLNENHVFQLPIRPALVKKFYQDDNPEIWKVEISSGHGQKEVKTTWQVSTNPPVEHRAENNSGGELNGSTEERLYYITMTQCSQVQFT
;
A
#
# COMPACT_ATOMS: atom_id res chain seq x y z
N MET A 1 2.55 42.78 -3.84
CA MET A 1 2.03 44.16 -3.96
C MET A 1 0.52 44.24 -3.80
N VAL A 2 -0.26 43.41 -4.52
CA VAL A 2 -1.74 43.40 -4.45
C VAL A 2 -2.32 43.08 -3.06
N GLN A 3 -1.52 42.52 -2.15
CA GLN A 3 -1.90 42.22 -0.77
C GLN A 3 -1.33 43.23 0.25
N ASN A 4 -0.56 44.23 -0.20
CA ASN A 4 0.06 45.22 0.68
C ASN A 4 -0.94 46.35 0.96
N PRO A 5 -1.39 46.57 2.21
CA PRO A 5 -2.35 47.63 2.53
C PRO A 5 -1.80 49.04 2.26
N ASN A 6 -0.48 49.21 2.19
CA ASN A 6 0.15 50.51 1.93
C ASN A 6 0.17 50.90 0.45
N MET A 7 -0.26 50.01 -0.46
CA MET A 7 -0.34 50.31 -1.89
C MET A 7 -1.64 51.04 -2.22
N THR A 8 -1.57 52.03 -3.11
CA THR A 8 -2.77 52.74 -3.61
C THR A 8 -3.51 51.86 -4.62
N TYR A 9 -4.73 51.46 -4.29
CA TYR A 9 -5.58 50.68 -5.19
C TYR A 9 -6.53 51.58 -5.97
N LEU A 10 -6.40 51.58 -7.30
CA LEU A 10 -7.39 52.19 -8.19
C LEU A 10 -8.50 51.15 -8.45
N GLY A 11 -9.50 51.08 -7.56
CA GLY A 11 -10.75 50.32 -7.82
C GLY A 11 -11.03 49.07 -6.98
N LEU A 12 -10.27 48.79 -5.90
CA LEU A 12 -10.58 47.71 -4.96
C LEU A 12 -11.03 48.31 -3.61
N SER A 13 -12.27 48.02 -3.21
CA SER A 13 -12.86 48.51 -1.95
C SER A 13 -12.52 47.63 -0.74
N ASP A 14 -12.29 46.33 -0.94
CA ASP A 14 -11.94 45.38 0.12
C ASP A 14 -10.83 44.40 -0.32
N LEU A 15 -9.75 44.31 0.47
CA LEU A 15 -8.64 43.38 0.24
C LEU A 15 -9.04 41.98 0.71
N VAL A 16 -9.35 41.10 -0.24
CA VAL A 16 -9.53 39.66 0.03
C VAL A 16 -8.17 39.00 0.17
N VAL A 17 -8.00 38.20 1.22
CA VAL A 17 -6.74 37.48 1.43
C VAL A 17 -6.63 36.35 0.41
N LEU A 18 -5.62 36.43 -0.44
CA LEU A 18 -5.38 35.43 -1.49
C LEU A 18 -4.81 34.13 -0.90
N PRO A 19 -5.01 32.99 -1.58
CA PRO A 19 -4.30 31.76 -1.25
C PRO A 19 -2.78 31.90 -1.48
N PRO A 20 -1.95 31.03 -0.88
CA PRO A 20 -0.53 30.97 -1.20
C PRO A 20 -0.29 30.79 -2.70
N LEU A 21 0.65 31.54 -3.25
CA LEU A 21 1.05 31.46 -4.66
C LEU A 21 2.39 30.73 -4.76
N TRP A 22 2.48 29.75 -5.65
CA TRP A 22 3.72 29.03 -5.95
C TRP A 22 4.00 29.06 -7.45
N VAL A 23 5.23 29.38 -7.82
CA VAL A 23 5.67 29.51 -9.21
C VAL A 23 6.84 28.57 -9.45
N ARG A 24 6.71 27.73 -10.50
CA ARG A 24 7.80 26.88 -11.00
C ARG A 24 8.83 27.74 -11.70
N CYS A 25 10.10 27.50 -11.39
CA CYS A 25 11.24 28.21 -11.97
C CYS A 25 12.16 27.20 -12.67
N ASP A 26 12.87 27.65 -13.69
CA ASP A 26 13.71 26.79 -14.54
C ASP A 26 15.12 26.55 -13.97
N GLY A 27 15.50 27.23 -12.88
CA GLY A 27 16.81 27.11 -12.26
C GLY A 27 17.96 27.74 -13.04
N SER A 28 17.65 28.58 -14.05
CA SER A 28 18.65 29.27 -14.88
C SER A 28 19.33 30.43 -14.15
N ASP A 29 18.83 30.84 -12.99
CA ASP A 29 19.45 31.85 -12.15
C ASP A 29 20.68 31.31 -11.41
N PRO A 30 21.61 32.18 -10.97
CA PRO A 30 22.80 31.74 -10.22
C PRO A 30 22.51 31.00 -8.92
N GLY A 31 21.29 31.14 -8.37
CA GLY A 31 20.85 30.43 -7.17
C GLY A 31 20.18 29.09 -7.45
N HIS A 32 20.07 28.68 -8.73
CA HIS A 32 19.40 27.44 -9.16
C HIS A 32 18.00 27.27 -8.55
N THR A 33 17.21 28.33 -8.58
CA THR A 33 15.87 28.42 -7.99
C THR A 33 14.89 27.57 -8.80
N CYS A 34 14.27 26.58 -8.16
CA CYS A 34 13.25 25.72 -8.76
C CYS A 34 11.82 26.13 -8.38
N TRP A 35 11.64 26.79 -7.23
CA TRP A 35 10.33 27.33 -6.83
C TRP A 35 10.44 28.65 -6.09
N ILE A 36 9.45 29.50 -6.32
CA ILE A 36 9.20 30.71 -5.54
C ILE A 36 7.78 30.63 -4.98
N GLY A 37 7.65 30.77 -3.66
CA GLY A 37 6.38 30.77 -2.95
C GLY A 37 6.12 32.12 -2.28
N ALA A 38 4.87 32.54 -2.22
CA ALA A 38 4.44 33.71 -1.45
C ALA A 38 3.16 33.39 -0.68
N GLU A 39 3.22 33.47 0.65
CA GLU A 39 2.10 33.20 1.55
C GLU A 39 1.76 34.45 2.38
N PRO A 40 0.51 34.95 2.35
CA PRO A 40 0.11 36.11 3.14
C PRO A 40 -0.05 35.76 4.63
N LEU A 41 0.54 36.59 5.48
CA LEU A 41 0.39 36.53 6.94
C LEU A 41 -0.87 37.24 7.38
N LYS A 42 -1.58 36.68 8.37
CA LYS A 42 -2.91 37.16 8.78
C LYS A 42 -2.98 37.41 10.28
N ALA A 43 -3.39 38.60 10.66
CA ALA A 43 -3.88 38.88 12.01
C ALA A 43 -5.39 39.12 11.96
N GLY A 44 -6.17 38.07 12.19
CA GLY A 44 -7.61 38.09 11.96
C GLY A 44 -7.93 38.23 10.47
N ASN A 45 -8.77 39.20 10.09
CA ASN A 45 -9.15 39.45 8.69
C ASN A 45 -8.17 40.39 7.94
N LYS A 46 -7.07 40.82 8.56
CA LYS A 46 -6.11 41.75 7.95
C LYS A 46 -4.82 41.05 7.58
N VAL A 47 -4.31 41.35 6.38
CA VAL A 47 -2.98 40.93 5.95
C VAL A 47 -1.93 41.81 6.60
N THR A 48 -1.04 41.23 7.39
CA THR A 48 0.01 41.95 8.11
C THR A 48 1.38 41.84 7.44
N GLY A 49 1.53 40.93 6.48
CA GLY A 49 2.79 40.71 5.79
C GLY A 49 2.70 39.55 4.81
N VAL A 50 3.85 39.13 4.29
CA VAL A 50 4.00 37.98 3.39
C VAL A 50 5.27 37.22 3.77
N ASN A 51 5.16 35.90 3.83
CA ASN A 51 6.31 34.99 3.80
C ASN A 51 6.65 34.68 2.34
N ILE A 52 7.91 34.89 1.98
CA ILE A 52 8.46 34.56 0.67
C ILE A 52 9.36 33.34 0.84
N TYR A 53 9.09 32.30 0.06
CA TYR A 53 9.85 31.06 0.04
C TYR A 53 10.65 31.00 -1.26
N ILE A 54 11.92 30.67 -1.14
CA ILE A 54 12.81 30.40 -2.27
C ILE A 54 13.32 28.98 -2.08
N ILE A 55 13.08 28.13 -3.07
CA ILE A 55 13.59 26.76 -3.10
C ILE A 55 14.63 26.67 -4.20
N SER A 56 15.86 26.32 -3.82
CA SER A 56 16.92 25.97 -4.76
C SER A 56 17.21 24.49 -4.69
N CYS A 57 17.61 23.92 -5.82
CA CYS A 57 18.02 22.53 -5.91
C CYS A 57 19.35 22.46 -6.66
N ASP A 58 20.26 21.63 -6.21
CA ASP A 58 21.51 21.35 -6.89
C ASP A 58 21.79 19.84 -6.89
N ALA A 59 22.50 19.36 -7.91
CA ALA A 59 22.92 17.96 -8.01
C ALA A 59 24.42 17.91 -7.74
N ASP A 60 24.80 17.50 -6.53
CA ASP A 60 26.20 17.43 -6.10
C ASP A 60 26.53 16.01 -5.64
N LYS A 61 27.78 15.62 -5.88
CA LYS A 61 28.32 14.31 -5.52
C LYS A 61 28.85 14.27 -4.07
N THR A 62 29.24 15.39 -3.46
CA THR A 62 29.99 15.35 -2.18
C THR A 62 29.85 16.53 -1.20
N CYS A 63 29.19 17.64 -1.55
CA CYS A 63 29.15 18.81 -0.66
C CYS A 63 27.98 18.79 0.33
N PHE A 64 28.16 18.14 1.49
CA PHE A 64 27.20 18.25 2.58
C PHE A 64 27.42 19.53 3.37
N ALA A 65 26.33 20.25 3.66
CA ALA A 65 26.38 21.46 4.46
C ALA A 65 26.81 21.18 5.91
N ASN A 66 27.37 22.18 6.58
CA ASN A 66 27.60 22.14 8.02
C ASN A 66 26.36 22.66 8.76
N LEU A 67 25.82 21.87 9.70
CA LEU A 67 24.61 22.25 10.44
C LEU A 67 24.77 23.57 11.21
N GLU A 68 25.96 23.84 11.76
CA GLU A 68 26.20 25.07 12.51
C GLU A 68 26.26 26.31 11.61
N GLU A 69 26.76 26.15 10.38
CA GLU A 69 26.70 27.21 9.36
C GLU A 69 25.26 27.50 8.97
N LEU A 70 24.45 26.47 8.72
CA LEU A 70 23.01 26.63 8.42
C LEU A 70 22.25 27.32 9.56
N LYS A 71 22.54 26.95 10.82
CA LYS A 71 21.98 27.61 12.00
C LYS A 71 22.42 29.07 12.06
N MET A 72 23.69 29.37 11.78
CA MET A 72 24.22 30.73 11.77
C MET A 72 23.58 31.59 10.69
N GLU A 73 23.48 31.08 9.45
CA GLU A 73 22.81 31.76 8.34
C GLU A 73 21.34 32.05 8.65
N HIS A 74 20.62 31.08 9.23
CA HIS A 74 19.24 31.28 9.65
C HIS A 74 19.12 32.37 10.72
N LYS A 75 20.02 32.37 11.73
CA LYS A 75 20.06 33.41 12.77
C LYS A 75 20.33 34.79 12.19
N ILE A 76 21.26 34.92 11.25
CA ILE A 76 21.59 36.19 10.58
C ILE A 76 20.39 36.67 9.76
N ARG A 77 19.80 35.79 8.94
CA ARG A 77 18.66 36.11 8.07
C ARG A 77 17.45 36.61 8.86
N HIS A 78 17.16 35.97 9.97
CA HIS A 78 15.95 36.24 10.76
C HIS A 78 16.19 37.06 12.04
N HIS A 79 17.42 37.51 12.27
CA HIS A 79 17.81 38.24 13.49
C HIS A 79 17.39 37.53 14.78
N SER A 80 17.51 36.20 14.80
CA SER A 80 17.12 35.37 15.96
C SER A 80 18.32 34.97 16.81
N SER A 81 18.12 34.93 18.13
CA SER A 81 19.11 34.42 19.09
C SER A 81 18.97 32.91 19.33
N VAL A 82 17.75 32.37 19.23
CA VAL A 82 17.42 30.97 19.52
C VAL A 82 16.84 30.30 18.28
N VAL A 83 17.30 29.09 18.00
CA VAL A 83 16.82 28.25 16.90
C VAL A 83 16.54 26.85 17.43
N THR A 84 15.56 26.19 16.86
CA THR A 84 15.25 24.79 17.10
C THR A 84 15.44 23.99 15.81
N THR A 85 15.81 22.72 15.94
CA THR A 85 16.02 21.83 14.80
C THR A 85 15.07 20.64 14.87
N LYS A 86 14.55 20.24 13.71
CA LYS A 86 13.71 19.06 13.53
C LYS A 86 14.25 18.23 12.36
N GLY A 87 14.53 16.96 12.60
CA GLY A 87 15.00 16.00 11.62
C GLY A 87 13.85 15.24 10.99
N PHE A 88 14.04 14.84 9.74
CA PHE A 88 13.21 13.92 8.99
C PHE A 88 14.11 13.00 8.18
N ALA A 89 13.82 11.71 8.17
CA ALA A 89 14.49 10.74 7.31
C ALA A 89 13.46 9.75 6.75
N GLN A 90 13.55 9.45 5.46
CA GLN A 90 12.75 8.44 4.78
C GLN A 90 13.65 7.30 4.34
N TYR A 91 13.24 6.07 4.66
CA TYR A 91 13.93 4.84 4.28
C TYR A 91 12.98 3.95 3.50
N GLU A 92 13.44 3.45 2.36
CA GLU A 92 12.73 2.43 1.60
C GLU A 92 13.00 1.04 2.18
N LEU A 93 11.93 0.30 2.49
CA LEU A 93 12.04 -1.06 3.03
C LEU A 93 11.87 -2.13 1.96
N ILE A 94 11.09 -1.82 0.92
CA ILE A 94 10.96 -2.62 -0.29
C ILE A 94 11.18 -1.69 -1.46
N ALA A 95 12.27 -1.91 -2.19
CA ALA A 95 12.41 -1.36 -3.53
C ALA A 95 11.47 -2.11 -4.49
N ALA A 96 10.78 -1.37 -5.35
CA ALA A 96 10.12 -1.93 -6.52
C ALA A 96 11.15 -2.76 -7.30
N ALA A 97 11.12 -4.09 -7.16
CA ALA A 97 12.04 -4.95 -7.89
C ALA A 97 11.60 -4.91 -9.35
N ALA A 98 12.33 -4.20 -10.19
CA ALA A 98 12.23 -4.36 -11.63
C ALA A 98 12.50 -5.83 -11.95
N MET A 99 11.47 -6.55 -12.42
CA MET A 99 11.68 -7.88 -12.97
C MET A 99 12.56 -7.72 -14.22
N GLU A 100 13.75 -8.33 -14.23
CA GLU A 100 14.62 -8.34 -15.41
C GLU A 100 13.96 -9.01 -16.66
N ASP A 101 12.79 -9.65 -16.53
CA ASP A 101 12.14 -10.39 -17.62
C ASP A 101 10.61 -10.17 -17.79
N THR A 102 9.99 -9.20 -17.12
CA THR A 102 8.58 -8.81 -17.40
C THR A 102 8.39 -7.31 -17.31
N ILE A 103 7.75 -6.72 -18.33
CA ILE A 103 7.55 -5.28 -18.59
C ILE A 103 6.73 -4.54 -17.49
N ALA A 104 6.34 -5.19 -16.41
CA ALA A 104 5.59 -4.56 -15.32
C ALA A 104 6.53 -4.28 -14.13
N GLU A 105 6.96 -3.02 -14.00
CA GLU A 105 7.47 -2.50 -12.74
C GLU A 105 6.31 -2.50 -11.72
N SER A 106 6.43 -3.27 -10.64
CA SER A 106 5.42 -3.23 -9.58
C SER A 106 5.52 -1.90 -8.83
N GLU A 107 4.43 -1.11 -8.78
CA GLU A 107 4.37 0.17 -8.06
C GLU A 107 4.27 0.00 -6.52
N SER A 108 4.39 -1.23 -6.04
CA SER A 108 4.34 -1.57 -4.62
C SER A 108 5.56 -1.02 -3.88
N SER A 109 5.32 -0.17 -2.89
CA SER A 109 6.36 0.49 -2.11
C SER A 109 6.01 0.56 -0.62
N ILE A 110 7.03 0.33 0.21
CA ILE A 110 6.91 0.50 1.66
C ILE A 110 8.04 1.39 2.15
N TYR A 111 7.69 2.54 2.70
CA TYR A 111 8.62 3.51 3.26
C TYR A 111 8.42 3.68 4.75
N VAL A 112 9.48 4.07 5.45
CA VAL A 112 9.43 4.53 6.83
C VAL A 112 9.87 5.98 6.89
N ASP A 113 8.97 6.83 7.37
CA ASP A 113 9.26 8.21 7.70
C ASP A 113 9.58 8.32 9.20
N ILE A 114 10.75 8.83 9.54
CA ILE A 114 11.19 9.04 10.93
C ILE A 114 11.39 10.53 11.16
N THR A 115 10.81 11.06 12.23
CA THR A 115 10.94 12.46 12.64
C THR A 115 11.40 12.59 14.08
N TRP A 116 12.29 13.55 14.34
CA TRP A 116 12.82 13.81 15.68
C TRP A 116 13.18 15.28 15.86
N ASN A 117 13.38 15.69 17.11
CA ASN A 117 13.74 17.05 17.48
C ASN A 117 15.17 17.06 18.03
N GLY A 118 15.86 18.20 17.90
CA GLY A 118 17.21 18.36 18.43
C GLY A 118 18.24 17.64 17.56
N VAL A 119 18.32 18.03 16.29
CA VAL A 119 19.34 17.52 15.37
C VAL A 119 20.71 18.08 15.74
N ASP A 120 21.68 17.19 15.92
CA ASP A 120 23.06 17.51 16.31
C ASP A 120 24.00 17.53 15.09
N LYS A 121 23.82 16.62 14.13
CA LYS A 121 24.65 16.50 12.93
C LYS A 121 23.82 16.24 11.67
N ILE A 122 24.30 16.77 10.53
CA ILE A 122 23.78 16.40 9.21
C ILE A 122 24.00 14.90 8.98
N LEU A 123 22.97 14.23 8.46
CA LEU A 123 22.95 12.77 8.25
C LEU A 123 23.15 11.96 9.53
N GLU A 124 22.74 12.49 10.68
CA GLU A 124 22.69 11.67 11.89
C GLU A 124 21.60 10.59 11.80
N THR A 125 21.89 9.45 12.40
CA THR A 125 20.93 8.36 12.52
C THR A 125 19.80 8.76 13.48
N PRO A 126 18.52 8.58 13.11
CA PRO A 126 17.41 8.94 13.97
C PRO A 126 17.47 8.22 15.34
N PRO A 127 17.28 8.93 16.46
CA PRO A 127 17.30 8.33 17.78
C PRO A 127 16.10 7.38 18.00
N LEU A 128 16.19 6.44 18.94
CA LEU A 128 15.11 5.48 19.20
C LEU A 128 13.84 6.10 19.78
N ILE A 129 13.93 7.31 20.33
CA ILE A 129 12.81 8.11 20.86
C ILE A 129 12.06 8.89 19.78
N SER A 130 12.46 8.77 18.51
CA SER A 130 11.82 9.42 17.38
C SER A 130 10.38 8.96 17.18
N ALA A 131 9.60 9.75 16.45
CA ALA A 131 8.32 9.31 15.92
C ALA A 131 8.55 8.68 14.53
N ALA A 132 8.05 7.46 14.32
CA ALA A 132 8.13 6.79 13.03
C ALA A 132 6.73 6.47 12.48
N THR A 133 6.56 6.64 11.18
CA THR A 133 5.34 6.31 10.44
C THR A 133 5.71 5.40 9.28
N LEU A 134 5.05 4.25 9.20
CA LEU A 134 5.17 3.34 8.08
C LEU A 134 4.14 3.72 7.01
N ASN A 135 4.61 3.96 5.80
CA ASN A 135 3.79 4.26 4.62
C ASN A 135 3.75 3.02 3.73
N ILE A 136 2.56 2.50 3.45
CA ILE A 136 2.38 1.24 2.71
C ILE A 136 1.46 1.49 1.51
N ALA A 137 1.99 1.28 0.31
CA ALA A 137 1.22 1.21 -0.93
C ALA A 137 1.56 -0.12 -1.61
N LEU A 138 0.54 -0.93 -1.92
CA LEU A 138 0.74 -2.23 -2.54
C LEU A 138 -0.25 -2.41 -3.68
N GLU A 139 0.23 -2.95 -4.77
CA GLU A 139 -0.57 -3.44 -5.89
C GLU A 139 -1.16 -4.80 -5.54
N SER A 140 -2.39 -5.09 -5.97
CA SER A 140 -3.00 -6.39 -5.67
C SER A 140 -2.55 -7.45 -6.65
N GLY A 141 -2.22 -8.63 -6.15
CA GLY A 141 -1.89 -9.78 -6.99
C GLY A 141 -0.44 -9.93 -7.38
N ASP A 142 0.50 -9.35 -6.62
CA ASP A 142 1.93 -9.59 -6.81
C ASP A 142 2.23 -11.11 -6.78
N PRO A 143 2.84 -11.70 -7.83
CA PRO A 143 3.19 -13.13 -7.86
C PRO A 143 4.13 -13.58 -6.73
N ARG A 144 4.87 -12.64 -6.13
CA ARG A 144 5.75 -12.88 -4.97
C ARG A 144 4.96 -12.93 -3.65
N SER A 145 3.70 -12.49 -3.66
CA SER A 145 2.84 -12.51 -2.49
C SER A 145 2.60 -13.95 -2.02
N PRO A 146 2.75 -14.25 -0.72
CA PRO A 146 2.46 -15.57 -0.17
C PRO A 146 0.99 -15.98 -0.35
N VAL A 147 0.10 -15.01 -0.56
CA VAL A 147 -1.33 -15.21 -0.76
C VAL A 147 -1.75 -15.13 -2.24
N PHE A 148 -0.79 -15.16 -3.17
CA PHE A 148 -1.06 -15.12 -4.61
C PHE A 148 -2.00 -16.24 -5.09
N GLN A 149 -2.01 -17.42 -4.45
CA GLN A 149 -2.97 -18.46 -4.80
C GLN A 149 -4.43 -18.04 -4.50
N LEU A 150 -4.66 -17.32 -3.41
CA LEU A 150 -5.99 -16.75 -3.09
C LEU A 150 -6.35 -15.65 -4.09
N TYR A 151 -5.37 -14.86 -4.54
CA TYR A 151 -5.58 -13.87 -5.61
C TYR A 151 -6.07 -14.54 -6.90
N ARG A 152 -5.46 -15.66 -7.31
CA ARG A 152 -5.91 -16.40 -8.50
C ARG A 152 -7.34 -16.91 -8.37
N GLU A 153 -7.74 -17.36 -7.18
CA GLU A 153 -9.13 -17.74 -6.92
C GLU A 153 -10.09 -16.55 -7.04
N LEU A 154 -9.68 -15.39 -6.52
CA LEU A 154 -10.43 -14.16 -6.60
C LEU A 154 -10.55 -13.66 -8.05
N GLN A 155 -9.50 -13.76 -8.85
CA GLN A 155 -9.52 -13.42 -10.28
C GLN A 155 -10.54 -14.28 -11.05
N PHE A 156 -10.61 -15.57 -10.74
CA PHE A 156 -11.64 -16.44 -11.29
C PHE A 156 -13.05 -15.98 -10.88
N LEU A 157 -13.23 -15.60 -9.61
CA LEU A 157 -14.51 -15.09 -9.08
C LEU A 157 -14.93 -13.76 -9.72
N LEU A 158 -13.98 -12.84 -9.94
CA LEU A 158 -14.18 -11.57 -10.63
C LEU A 158 -14.61 -11.79 -12.09
N THR A 159 -13.96 -12.73 -12.78
CA THR A 159 -14.31 -13.12 -14.15
C THR A 159 -15.75 -13.65 -14.23
N LEU A 160 -16.13 -14.52 -13.29
CA LEU A 160 -17.52 -15.02 -13.19
C LEU A 160 -18.51 -13.87 -12.94
N ALA A 161 -18.18 -12.94 -12.04
CA ALA A 161 -19.05 -11.81 -11.72
C ALA A 161 -19.25 -10.85 -12.90
N GLU A 162 -18.20 -10.55 -13.66
CA GLU A 162 -18.30 -9.71 -14.86
C GLU A 162 -19.03 -10.44 -15.99
N SER A 163 -18.87 -11.76 -16.11
CA SER A 163 -19.61 -12.56 -17.09
C SER A 163 -21.13 -12.55 -16.85
N LEU A 164 -21.57 -12.55 -15.58
CA LEU A 164 -22.99 -12.39 -15.23
C LEU A 164 -23.52 -11.00 -15.56
N LYS A 165 -22.66 -9.97 -15.52
CA LYS A 165 -23.03 -8.58 -15.78
C LYS A 165 -23.08 -8.26 -17.27
N THR A 166 -22.16 -8.81 -18.04
CA THR A 166 -22.00 -8.52 -19.48
C THR A 166 -22.69 -9.55 -20.38
N GLY A 167 -22.97 -10.76 -19.87
CA GLY A 167 -23.47 -11.88 -20.64
C GLY A 167 -22.44 -12.51 -21.58
N VAL A 168 -21.18 -12.05 -21.52
CA VAL A 168 -20.04 -12.55 -22.30
C VAL A 168 -19.08 -13.25 -21.34
N THR A 169 -18.71 -14.49 -21.64
CA THR A 169 -17.81 -15.27 -20.78
C THR A 169 -16.50 -15.54 -21.50
N GLU A 170 -15.44 -14.83 -21.09
CA GLU A 170 -14.07 -15.20 -21.41
C GLU A 170 -13.58 -16.14 -20.31
N TRP A 171 -13.53 -17.44 -20.62
CA TRP A 171 -13.03 -18.43 -19.67
C TRP A 171 -11.50 -18.37 -19.63
N PRO A 172 -10.89 -18.34 -18.43
CA PRO A 172 -9.44 -18.44 -18.33
C PRO A 172 -8.96 -19.78 -18.89
N GLU A 173 -7.77 -19.78 -19.49
CA GLU A 173 -7.21 -20.99 -20.08
C GLU A 173 -7.12 -22.12 -19.03
N PRO A 174 -7.63 -23.32 -19.34
CA PRO A 174 -7.62 -24.42 -18.40
C PRO A 174 -6.17 -24.83 -18.10
N SER A 175 -5.83 -24.90 -16.81
CA SER A 175 -4.53 -25.35 -16.34
C SER A 175 -4.32 -26.87 -16.50
N GLU A 176 -5.36 -27.61 -16.89
CA GLU A 176 -5.35 -29.07 -17.04
C GLU A 176 -5.91 -29.52 -18.39
N SER A 177 -5.43 -30.67 -18.87
CA SER A 177 -5.91 -31.32 -20.09
C SER A 177 -7.19 -32.15 -19.89
N GLU A 178 -7.65 -32.33 -18.64
CA GLU A 178 -8.85 -33.10 -18.31
C GLU A 178 -10.10 -32.20 -18.26
N SER A 179 -11.24 -32.71 -18.77
CA SER A 179 -12.48 -31.93 -18.81
C SER A 179 -13.10 -31.76 -17.41
N ALA A 180 -13.65 -30.57 -17.14
CA ALA A 180 -14.33 -30.26 -15.89
C ALA A 180 -15.46 -31.24 -15.55
N LEU A 181 -16.19 -31.72 -16.57
CA LEU A 181 -17.23 -32.74 -16.41
C LEU A 181 -16.68 -34.06 -15.85
N LYS A 182 -15.52 -34.51 -16.34
CA LYS A 182 -14.88 -35.74 -15.85
C LYS A 182 -14.46 -35.58 -14.38
N LEU A 183 -13.89 -34.42 -14.02
CA LEU A 183 -13.49 -34.11 -12.64
C LEU A 183 -14.69 -34.11 -11.68
N VAL A 184 -15.80 -33.50 -12.07
CA VAL A 184 -17.04 -33.46 -11.26
C VAL A 184 -17.68 -34.85 -11.18
N GLN A 185 -17.70 -35.62 -12.27
CA GLN A 185 -18.26 -36.97 -12.28
C GLN A 185 -17.43 -37.94 -11.41
N GLU A 186 -16.10 -37.85 -11.45
CA GLU A 186 -15.22 -38.61 -10.55
C GLU A 186 -15.42 -38.22 -9.08
N PHE A 187 -15.69 -36.94 -8.81
CA PHE A 187 -16.00 -36.45 -7.47
C PHE A 187 -17.33 -37.02 -6.95
N LEU A 188 -18.39 -37.00 -7.77
CA LEU A 188 -19.72 -37.47 -7.38
C LEU A 188 -19.83 -38.99 -7.27
N THR A 189 -19.06 -39.75 -8.04
CA THR A 189 -19.13 -41.21 -8.09
C THR A 189 -18.30 -41.93 -7.03
N GLY A 190 -17.56 -41.21 -6.17
CA GLY A 190 -16.80 -41.77 -5.05
C GLY A 190 -15.58 -42.63 -5.44
N ASN A 191 -15.34 -42.89 -6.73
CA ASN A 191 -14.22 -43.69 -7.25
C ASN A 191 -12.83 -43.08 -6.94
N TRP A 192 -12.79 -41.82 -6.52
CA TRP A 192 -11.56 -41.13 -6.16
C TRP A 192 -10.90 -41.66 -4.87
N PHE A 193 -11.64 -42.25 -3.93
CA PHE A 193 -11.09 -42.87 -2.71
C PHE A 193 -10.09 -44.01 -3.03
N PHE A 194 -10.33 -44.75 -4.12
CA PHE A 194 -9.47 -45.86 -4.55
C PHE A 194 -8.20 -45.38 -5.29
N ASN A 195 -8.30 -44.34 -6.11
CA ASN A 195 -7.16 -43.80 -6.88
C ASN A 195 -6.15 -43.03 -6.01
N LEU A 196 -6.58 -42.50 -4.86
CA LEU A 196 -5.72 -41.68 -4.00
C LEU A 196 -4.61 -42.46 -3.27
N ARG A 197 -4.87 -43.74 -2.94
CA ARG A 197 -3.90 -44.59 -2.25
C ARG A 197 -2.66 -44.88 -3.10
N HIS A 198 -2.78 -44.78 -4.43
CA HIS A 198 -1.68 -44.97 -5.37
C HIS A 198 -0.92 -43.68 -5.71
N HIS A 199 -1.55 -42.50 -5.65
CA HIS A 199 -0.96 -41.26 -6.17
C HIS A 199 -0.16 -40.43 -5.14
N PHE A 200 -0.41 -40.59 -3.84
CA PHE A 200 0.29 -39.82 -2.79
C PHE A 200 1.68 -40.35 -2.43
N SER A 201 2.08 -41.52 -2.95
CA SER A 201 3.39 -42.10 -2.61
C SER A 201 4.55 -41.53 -3.45
N LEU A 202 4.33 -40.64 -4.44
CA LEU A 202 5.36 -40.32 -5.44
C LEU A 202 5.65 -38.84 -5.74
N LYS A 203 4.97 -37.84 -5.14
CA LYS A 203 5.14 -36.43 -5.58
C LYS A 203 5.28 -35.36 -4.49
N THR A 204 5.63 -35.70 -3.27
CA THR A 204 5.93 -34.71 -2.21
C THR A 204 7.36 -34.14 -2.24
N ASN A 205 8.25 -34.60 -3.12
CA ASN A 205 9.69 -34.31 -2.99
C ASN A 205 10.37 -33.48 -4.10
N LYS A 206 9.65 -32.79 -5.02
CA LYS A 206 10.34 -32.11 -6.14
C LYS A 206 9.95 -30.67 -6.50
N PHE A 207 8.97 -30.03 -5.85
CA PHE A 207 8.57 -28.66 -6.23
C PHE A 207 9.15 -27.53 -5.36
N PHE A 208 9.93 -27.84 -4.32
CA PHE A 208 10.51 -26.84 -3.41
C PHE A 208 12.03 -26.96 -3.26
N GLN A 209 12.76 -27.10 -4.36
CA GLN A 209 14.23 -27.03 -4.34
C GLN A 209 14.76 -26.14 -5.46
N LYS A 210 14.77 -24.82 -5.21
CA LYS A 210 15.87 -23.89 -5.50
C LYS A 210 15.40 -22.44 -5.33
N ILE A 211 15.29 -21.97 -4.09
CA ILE A 211 15.66 -20.58 -3.76
C ILE A 211 16.38 -20.66 -2.43
N LYS A 212 17.68 -20.36 -2.45
CA LYS A 212 18.53 -20.36 -1.27
C LYS A 212 18.50 -18.94 -0.72
N CYS A 213 17.61 -18.71 0.23
CA CYS A 213 17.62 -17.50 1.06
C CYS A 213 17.10 -17.91 2.46
N ASP A 214 17.50 -17.21 3.51
CA ASP A 214 17.20 -17.51 4.93
C ASP A 214 15.70 -17.39 5.31
N THR A 215 14.79 -17.57 4.35
CA THR A 215 13.33 -17.35 4.38
C THR A 215 12.52 -18.50 4.99
N ALA A 216 13.13 -19.64 5.31
CA ALA A 216 12.41 -20.84 5.78
C ALA A 216 11.61 -20.61 7.08
N ALA A 217 12.05 -19.68 7.94
CA ALA A 217 11.34 -19.32 9.17
C ALA A 217 10.14 -18.38 8.89
N VAL A 218 10.26 -17.49 7.90
CA VAL A 218 9.20 -16.56 7.48
C VAL A 218 8.09 -17.32 6.75
N ASP A 219 8.45 -18.24 5.84
CA ASP A 219 7.51 -19.13 5.16
C ASP A 219 6.76 -20.03 6.15
N SER A 220 7.43 -20.48 7.22
CA SER A 220 6.80 -21.26 8.30
C SER A 220 5.83 -20.42 9.13
N CYS A 221 6.17 -19.15 9.44
CA CYS A 221 5.28 -18.22 10.15
C CYS A 221 4.07 -17.81 9.32
N ILE A 222 4.25 -17.57 8.02
CA ILE A 222 3.14 -17.23 7.11
C ILE A 222 2.23 -18.45 6.92
N LYS A 223 2.79 -19.67 6.80
CA LYS A 223 1.99 -20.91 6.76
C LYS A 223 1.26 -21.22 8.07
N SER A 224 1.79 -20.80 9.22
CA SER A 224 1.13 -21.02 10.51
C SER A 224 0.06 -19.97 10.82
N ILE A 225 0.23 -18.72 10.35
CA ILE A 225 -0.73 -17.62 10.55
C ILE A 225 -1.81 -17.60 9.44
N PHE A 226 -1.45 -17.92 8.20
CA PHE A 226 -2.33 -17.89 7.03
C PHE A 226 -2.44 -19.26 6.35
N GLY A 227 -2.46 -20.33 7.15
CA GLY A 227 -2.61 -21.69 6.66
C GLY A 227 -3.95 -21.92 5.94
N GLU A 228 -3.95 -22.81 4.96
CA GLU A 228 -5.19 -23.20 4.25
C GLU A 228 -6.19 -23.84 5.22
N ARG A 229 -7.45 -23.38 5.14
CA ARG A 229 -8.56 -23.92 5.93
C ARG A 229 -8.84 -25.38 5.54
N GLY A 230 -8.74 -26.29 6.51
CA GLY A 230 -8.91 -27.74 6.29
C GLY A 230 -10.33 -28.27 6.48
N ASP A 231 -11.24 -27.50 7.10
CA ASP A 231 -12.63 -27.87 7.40
C ASP A 231 -13.61 -27.42 6.31
N LEU A 232 -13.32 -27.81 5.07
CA LEU A 232 -14.15 -27.48 3.91
C LEU A 232 -15.42 -28.34 3.85
N ASP A 233 -16.57 -27.70 3.65
CA ASP A 233 -17.85 -28.36 3.36
C ASP A 233 -17.93 -28.89 1.93
N PHE A 234 -19.00 -29.62 1.63
CA PHE A 234 -19.22 -30.21 0.31
C PHE A 234 -19.20 -29.17 -0.83
N THR A 235 -19.79 -28.00 -0.60
CA THR A 235 -19.88 -26.95 -1.64
C THR A 235 -18.51 -26.29 -1.86
N GLU A 236 -17.75 -26.08 -0.79
CA GLU A 236 -16.38 -25.54 -0.84
C GLU A 236 -15.41 -26.51 -1.53
N GLN A 237 -15.57 -27.81 -1.30
CA GLN A 237 -14.81 -28.84 -2.01
C GLN A 237 -15.13 -28.86 -3.50
N LEU A 238 -16.41 -28.68 -3.88
CA LEU A 238 -16.83 -28.58 -5.27
C LEU A 238 -16.21 -27.36 -5.96
N TRP A 239 -16.21 -26.19 -5.30
CA TRP A 239 -15.51 -24.99 -5.79
C TRP A 239 -14.02 -25.27 -6.05
N CYS A 240 -13.33 -25.87 -5.08
CA CYS A 240 -11.91 -26.17 -5.21
C CYS A 240 -11.58 -27.11 -6.39
N LYS A 241 -12.53 -27.94 -6.81
CA LYS A 241 -12.38 -28.80 -7.99
C LYS A 241 -12.64 -28.07 -9.29
N MET A 242 -13.69 -27.26 -9.35
CA MET A 242 -14.02 -26.51 -10.57
C MET A 242 -13.02 -25.39 -10.88
N LYS A 243 -12.28 -24.89 -9.88
CA LYS A 243 -11.26 -23.85 -10.04
C LYS A 243 -9.84 -24.32 -10.35
N SER A 244 -9.55 -25.64 -10.35
CA SER A 244 -8.23 -26.27 -10.65
C SER A 244 -7.25 -26.68 -9.51
N LYS A 245 -7.74 -27.35 -8.44
CA LYS A 245 -7.02 -28.13 -7.38
C LYS A 245 -6.79 -27.42 -6.01
N CYS A 246 -7.41 -27.97 -4.95
CA CYS A 246 -6.87 -28.20 -3.60
C CYS A 246 -7.86 -29.09 -2.78
N ILE A 247 -7.38 -29.86 -1.81
CA ILE A 247 -8.11 -30.94 -1.11
C ILE A 247 -7.95 -30.83 0.42
N THR A 248 -9.05 -30.92 1.17
CA THR A 248 -9.20 -31.78 2.39
C THR A 248 -10.70 -32.04 2.63
N PHE A 249 -11.06 -33.21 3.19
CA PHE A 249 -12.44 -33.72 3.25
C PHE A 249 -13.04 -33.68 4.66
N HIS A 250 -14.24 -33.10 4.79
CA HIS A 250 -15.30 -33.53 5.72
C HIS A 250 -16.68 -33.40 5.05
N PHE A 251 -17.52 -34.43 5.15
CA PHE A 251 -18.91 -34.38 4.68
C PHE A 251 -19.80 -33.73 5.73
N GLN A 252 -19.73 -32.40 5.84
CA GLN A 252 -20.68 -31.60 6.60
C GLN A 252 -21.03 -30.38 5.78
N ILE A 253 -22.31 -29.98 5.76
CA ILE A 253 -22.74 -28.69 5.22
C ILE A 253 -22.79 -27.75 6.42
N HIS A 254 -22.02 -26.67 6.39
CA HIS A 254 -22.02 -25.69 7.49
C HIS A 254 -23.42 -25.07 7.66
N GLN A 255 -23.99 -25.11 8.87
CA GLN A 255 -25.27 -24.47 9.20
C GLN A 255 -25.11 -22.94 9.09
N GLY A 256 -25.58 -22.36 7.99
CA GLY A 256 -25.48 -20.91 7.73
C GLY A 256 -25.17 -20.53 6.28
N SER A 257 -24.88 -21.49 5.40
CA SER A 257 -24.73 -21.24 3.96
C SER A 257 -26.08 -20.83 3.35
N SER A 258 -26.05 -19.72 2.59
CA SER A 258 -27.18 -19.08 1.92
C SER A 258 -27.27 -19.40 0.43
N SER A 259 -26.22 -20.01 -0.15
CA SER A 259 -26.15 -20.34 -1.57
C SER A 259 -27.30 -21.22 -2.04
N PHE A 260 -27.72 -21.02 -3.29
CA PHE A 260 -28.82 -21.77 -3.88
C PHE A 260 -28.54 -23.28 -3.88
N LEU A 261 -27.29 -23.70 -4.17
CA LEU A 261 -26.91 -25.12 -4.13
C LEU A 261 -27.05 -25.72 -2.72
N SER A 262 -26.64 -24.99 -1.68
CA SER A 262 -26.77 -25.46 -0.30
C SER A 262 -28.23 -25.64 0.10
N GLN A 263 -29.10 -24.69 -0.28
CA GLN A 263 -30.55 -24.79 -0.06
C GLN A 263 -31.15 -26.00 -0.79
N LEU A 264 -30.72 -26.27 -2.03
CA LEU A 264 -31.17 -27.44 -2.80
C LEU A 264 -30.73 -28.76 -2.17
N ILE A 265 -29.50 -28.83 -1.65
CA ILE A 265 -29.03 -30.03 -0.95
C ILE A 265 -29.83 -30.25 0.33
N GLN A 266 -30.12 -29.19 1.11
CA GLN A 266 -30.99 -29.27 2.28
C GLN A 266 -32.41 -29.75 1.92
N GLN A 267 -32.99 -29.22 0.83
CA GLN A 267 -34.31 -29.64 0.35
C GLN A 267 -34.33 -31.11 -0.12
N SER A 268 -33.23 -31.60 -0.68
CA SER A 268 -33.05 -33.00 -1.06
C SER A 268 -33.10 -33.93 0.14
N TYR A 269 -32.40 -33.59 1.24
CA TYR A 269 -32.50 -34.34 2.50
C TYR A 269 -33.92 -34.37 3.09
N HIS A 270 -34.75 -33.36 2.79
CA HIS A 270 -36.15 -33.30 3.20
C HIS A 270 -37.13 -33.87 2.16
N GLY A 271 -36.65 -34.45 1.05
CA GLY A 271 -37.48 -35.08 0.01
C GLY A 271 -38.38 -34.11 -0.77
N LYS A 272 -38.07 -32.81 -0.77
CA LYS A 272 -38.89 -31.73 -1.38
C LYS A 272 -38.17 -31.02 -2.53
N MET A 273 -37.29 -31.71 -3.23
CA MET A 273 -36.51 -31.12 -4.32
C MET A 273 -37.46 -30.68 -5.45
N LYS A 274 -37.39 -29.41 -5.86
CA LYS A 274 -38.08 -28.91 -7.05
C LYS A 274 -37.26 -29.25 -8.29
N ASP A 275 -37.93 -29.50 -9.42
CA ASP A 275 -37.27 -29.57 -10.72
C ASP A 275 -36.63 -28.20 -11.03
N ILE A 276 -35.30 -28.19 -11.18
CA ILE A 276 -34.53 -26.98 -11.48
C ILE A 276 -34.18 -27.02 -12.96
N SER A 277 -34.62 -26.01 -13.71
CA SER A 277 -34.12 -25.79 -15.07
C SER A 277 -32.72 -25.20 -14.98
N LEU A 278 -31.71 -25.92 -15.47
CA LEU A 278 -30.32 -25.45 -15.56
C LEU A 278 -30.07 -24.61 -16.84
N SER A 279 -31.12 -24.03 -17.42
CA SER A 279 -31.02 -23.15 -18.60
C SER A 279 -30.48 -21.77 -18.22
N ASP A 280 -29.82 -21.11 -19.17
CA ASP A 280 -29.30 -19.73 -19.06
C ASP A 280 -28.07 -19.55 -18.13
N ILE A 281 -28.06 -18.50 -17.31
CA ILE A 281 -26.93 -18.07 -16.45
C ILE A 281 -26.91 -18.71 -15.06
N SER A 282 -27.92 -19.51 -14.71
CA SER A 282 -28.07 -20.09 -13.37
C SER A 282 -26.88 -20.95 -12.90
N PRO A 283 -26.22 -21.77 -13.75
CA PRO A 283 -25.03 -22.51 -13.33
C PRO A 283 -23.85 -21.60 -12.96
N ILE A 284 -23.67 -20.49 -13.67
CA ILE A 284 -22.61 -19.50 -13.40
C ILE A 284 -22.90 -18.78 -12.09
N GLN A 285 -24.17 -18.42 -11.84
CA GLN A 285 -24.58 -17.81 -10.59
C GLN A 285 -24.37 -18.76 -9.39
N MET A 286 -24.76 -20.03 -9.51
CA MET A 286 -24.52 -21.03 -8.46
C MET A 286 -23.03 -21.19 -8.16
N LEU A 287 -22.20 -21.22 -9.20
CA LEU A 287 -20.75 -21.31 -9.04
C LEU A 287 -20.19 -20.07 -8.33
N LEU A 288 -20.64 -18.88 -8.72
CA LEU A 288 -20.23 -17.63 -8.10
C LEU A 288 -20.62 -17.57 -6.62
N GLU A 289 -21.83 -17.99 -6.27
CA GLU A 289 -22.32 -18.03 -4.88
C GLU A 289 -21.46 -18.95 -3.99
N ILE A 290 -21.13 -20.14 -4.49
CA ILE A 290 -20.30 -21.10 -3.74
C ILE A 290 -18.88 -20.54 -3.55
N GLY A 291 -18.28 -19.99 -4.61
CA GLY A 291 -16.96 -19.38 -4.53
C GLY A 291 -16.92 -18.20 -3.55
N LEU A 292 -17.95 -17.35 -3.56
CA LEU A 292 -18.11 -16.24 -2.62
C LEU A 292 -18.19 -16.71 -1.18
N GLU A 293 -19.01 -17.73 -0.89
CA GLU A 293 -19.15 -18.25 0.48
C GLU A 293 -17.84 -18.85 0.99
N LYS A 294 -17.16 -19.62 0.14
CA LYS A 294 -15.83 -20.20 0.44
C LYS A 294 -14.82 -19.09 0.76
N MET A 295 -14.68 -18.11 -0.13
CA MET A 295 -13.72 -17.01 0.02
C MET A 295 -14.02 -16.17 1.26
N LYS A 296 -15.29 -15.80 1.51
CA LYS A 296 -15.70 -15.07 2.71
C LYS A 296 -15.27 -15.80 3.98
N LYS A 297 -15.50 -17.11 4.06
CA LYS A 297 -15.09 -17.92 5.22
C LYS A 297 -13.58 -18.01 5.35
N ASP A 298 -12.84 -18.13 4.25
CA ASP A 298 -11.37 -18.14 4.27
C ASP A 298 -10.82 -16.81 4.79
N TYR A 299 -11.29 -15.67 4.27
CA TYR A 299 -10.86 -14.36 4.78
C TYR A 299 -11.26 -14.18 6.24
N VAL A 300 -12.48 -14.54 6.62
CA VAL A 300 -12.88 -14.53 8.04
C VAL A 300 -11.88 -15.35 8.85
N SER A 301 -11.51 -16.56 8.41
CA SER A 301 -10.55 -17.39 9.14
C SER A 301 -9.19 -16.74 9.36
N PHE A 302 -8.69 -15.96 8.41
CA PHE A 302 -7.45 -15.18 8.58
C PHE A 302 -7.59 -14.02 9.56
N PHE A 303 -8.79 -13.45 9.69
CA PHE A 303 -9.08 -12.33 10.59
C PHE A 303 -9.75 -12.74 11.92
N ILE A 304 -9.99 -14.05 12.16
CA ILE A 304 -10.78 -14.57 13.30
C ILE A 304 -10.21 -14.18 14.68
N GLY A 305 -8.92 -13.85 14.79
CA GLY A 305 -8.32 -13.31 16.02
C GLY A 305 -8.83 -11.91 16.43
N ASP A 306 -9.38 -11.13 15.49
CA ASP A 306 -9.69 -9.70 15.64
C ASP A 306 -11.21 -9.39 15.50
N SER A 307 -12.05 -10.41 15.63
CA SER A 307 -13.25 -10.64 14.80
C SER A 307 -14.63 -10.14 15.27
N LEU A 308 -14.74 -8.99 15.93
CA LEU A 308 -16.08 -8.39 16.19
C LEU A 308 -16.43 -7.21 15.27
N LEU A 309 -15.47 -6.64 14.52
CA LEU A 309 -15.70 -5.45 13.69
C LEU A 309 -15.79 -5.72 12.18
N PHE A 310 -15.49 -6.96 11.76
CA PHE A 310 -15.36 -7.37 10.35
C PHE A 310 -16.69 -7.71 9.66
N GLN A 311 -17.69 -8.17 10.40
CA GLN A 311 -18.79 -8.94 9.82
C GLN A 311 -19.80 -8.10 9.03
N ASP A 312 -20.17 -6.90 9.49
CA ASP A 312 -21.37 -6.26 8.96
C ASP A 312 -21.21 -5.69 7.54
N TYR A 313 -20.03 -5.20 7.17
CA TYR A 313 -19.80 -4.62 5.86
C TYR A 313 -19.30 -5.66 4.85
N PHE A 314 -18.18 -6.32 5.13
CA PHE A 314 -17.48 -7.14 4.14
C PHE A 314 -18.16 -8.50 3.90
N ILE A 315 -18.86 -9.05 4.89
CA ILE A 315 -19.47 -10.39 4.82
C ILE A 315 -20.97 -10.32 4.45
N SER A 316 -21.58 -9.13 4.48
CA SER A 316 -23.00 -8.96 4.18
C SER A 316 -23.43 -9.61 2.86
N THR A 317 -24.58 -10.28 2.92
CA THR A 317 -25.29 -10.89 1.78
C THR A 317 -26.48 -10.04 1.32
N SER A 318 -26.72 -8.88 1.94
CA SER A 318 -27.86 -8.00 1.58
C SER A 318 -27.66 -7.21 0.28
N VAL A 319 -26.47 -7.26 -0.29
CA VAL A 319 -26.08 -6.55 -1.51
C VAL A 319 -25.94 -7.51 -2.68
N ALA A 320 -25.96 -6.98 -3.91
CA ALA A 320 -25.81 -7.77 -5.13
C ALA A 320 -24.51 -8.60 -5.14
N LEU A 321 -24.51 -9.76 -5.81
CA LEU A 321 -23.36 -10.67 -5.85
C LEU A 321 -22.08 -9.97 -6.34
N GLN A 322 -22.19 -9.10 -7.35
CA GLN A 322 -21.08 -8.33 -7.87
C GLN A 322 -20.45 -7.44 -6.78
N GLU A 323 -21.26 -6.73 -6.00
CA GLU A 323 -20.78 -5.92 -4.88
C GLU A 323 -20.14 -6.80 -3.78
N GLN A 324 -20.69 -7.99 -3.53
CA GLN A 324 -20.06 -8.95 -2.60
C GLN A 324 -18.66 -9.36 -3.08
N VAL A 325 -18.45 -9.56 -4.38
CA VAL A 325 -17.12 -9.89 -4.95
C VAL A 325 -16.15 -8.74 -4.77
N HIS A 326 -16.56 -7.49 -5.04
CA HIS A 326 -15.69 -6.32 -4.83
C HIS A 326 -15.33 -6.12 -3.35
N ARG A 327 -16.22 -6.46 -2.42
CA ARG A 327 -15.90 -6.45 -0.98
C ARG A 327 -14.90 -7.54 -0.60
N VAL A 328 -15.00 -8.72 -1.21
CA VAL A 328 -14.00 -9.78 -1.04
C VAL A 328 -12.65 -9.37 -1.66
N GLN A 329 -12.65 -8.64 -2.76
CA GLN A 329 -11.43 -8.07 -3.35
C GLN A 329 -10.75 -7.07 -2.39
N LYS A 330 -11.52 -6.19 -1.74
CA LYS A 330 -10.99 -5.31 -0.68
C LYS A 330 -10.39 -6.10 0.49
N LEU A 331 -11.06 -7.17 0.94
CA LEU A 331 -10.51 -8.05 1.98
C LEU A 331 -9.20 -8.71 1.56
N HIS A 332 -9.08 -9.08 0.29
CA HIS A 332 -7.86 -9.66 -0.24
C HIS A 332 -6.70 -8.68 -0.23
N HIS A 333 -6.92 -7.47 -0.73
CA HIS A 333 -5.88 -6.44 -0.72
C HIS A 333 -5.44 -6.09 0.71
N MET A 334 -6.38 -6.01 1.65
CA MET A 334 -6.04 -5.88 3.08
C MET A 334 -5.17 -7.04 3.58
N LEU A 335 -5.47 -8.28 3.18
CA LEU A 335 -4.68 -9.45 3.55
C LEU A 335 -3.26 -9.36 2.98
N GLU A 336 -3.10 -8.92 1.73
CA GLU A 336 -1.78 -8.71 1.10
C GLU A 336 -0.94 -7.68 1.85
N ILE A 337 -1.56 -6.59 2.32
CA ILE A 337 -0.92 -5.60 3.19
C ILE A 337 -0.46 -6.25 4.50
N MET A 338 -1.34 -6.99 5.18
CA MET A 338 -0.98 -7.64 6.46
C MET A 338 0.16 -8.65 6.29
N VAL A 339 0.09 -9.47 5.25
CA VAL A 339 1.08 -10.53 4.97
C VAL A 339 2.43 -9.92 4.62
N SER A 340 2.45 -8.85 3.80
CA SER A 340 3.66 -8.12 3.46
C SER A 340 4.32 -7.53 4.70
N CYS A 341 3.56 -6.84 5.57
CA CYS A 341 4.09 -6.32 6.82
C CYS A 341 4.56 -7.43 7.78
N THR A 342 3.88 -8.57 7.82
CA THR A 342 4.29 -9.72 8.66
C THR A 342 5.59 -10.35 8.15
N GLY A 343 5.70 -10.59 6.85
CA GLY A 343 6.87 -11.22 6.24
C GLY A 343 8.12 -10.35 6.33
N LEU A 344 7.97 -9.05 6.09
CA LEU A 344 9.11 -8.12 6.00
C LEU A 344 9.50 -7.55 7.36
N LEU A 345 8.52 -7.06 8.11
CA LEU A 345 8.76 -6.34 9.36
C LEU A 345 8.66 -7.24 10.60
N GLN A 346 8.30 -8.52 10.41
CA GLN A 346 8.07 -9.48 11.51
C GLN A 346 7.07 -8.93 12.52
N PHE A 347 6.08 -8.17 12.04
CA PHE A 347 5.05 -7.60 12.89
C PHE A 347 4.30 -8.69 13.64
N ARG A 348 4.17 -8.50 14.95
CA ARG A 348 3.31 -9.30 15.80
C ARG A 348 1.89 -8.73 15.76
N HIS A 349 0.92 -9.50 16.23
CA HIS A 349 -0.50 -9.12 16.29
C HIS A 349 -0.75 -7.68 16.82
N GLU A 350 0.05 -7.23 17.80
CA GLU A 350 -0.07 -5.88 18.40
C GLU A 350 0.04 -4.73 17.38
N ASN A 351 0.86 -4.89 16.33
CA ASN A 351 1.04 -3.85 15.29
C ASN A 351 0.16 -4.10 14.06
N LEU A 352 -0.25 -5.35 13.82
CA LEU A 352 -1.16 -5.69 12.73
C LEU A 352 -2.57 -5.20 13.01
N PHE A 353 -3.02 -5.28 14.27
CA PHE A 353 -4.39 -4.88 14.63
C PHE A 353 -4.72 -3.41 14.25
N PRO A 354 -3.91 -2.40 14.65
CA PRO A 354 -4.16 -1.01 14.23
C PRO A 354 -4.14 -0.82 12.70
N LEU A 355 -3.24 -1.52 12.01
CA LEU A 355 -3.14 -1.47 10.55
C LEU A 355 -4.42 -2.02 9.89
N THR A 356 -4.92 -3.16 10.39
CA THR A 356 -6.19 -3.73 9.94
C THR A 356 -7.34 -2.75 10.14
N GLN A 357 -7.41 -2.07 11.30
CA GLN A 357 -8.45 -1.06 11.57
C GLN A 357 -8.39 0.13 10.60
N ILE A 358 -7.19 0.62 10.28
CA ILE A 358 -6.99 1.71 9.32
C ILE A 358 -7.50 1.30 7.93
N CYS A 359 -7.09 0.12 7.46
CA CYS A 359 -7.52 -0.40 6.15
C CYS A 359 -9.03 -0.63 6.10
N MET A 360 -9.62 -1.21 7.17
CA MET A 360 -11.06 -1.42 7.28
C MET A 360 -11.85 -0.12 7.21
N LYS A 361 -11.41 0.91 7.93
CA LYS A 361 -12.08 2.22 7.92
C LYS A 361 -12.05 2.82 6.52
N TYR A 362 -10.90 2.78 5.86
CA TYR A 362 -10.75 3.29 4.50
C TYR A 362 -11.69 2.56 3.53
N TYR A 363 -11.66 1.23 3.49
CA TYR A 363 -12.42 0.44 2.50
C TYR A 363 -13.93 0.37 2.71
N LYS A 364 -14.42 0.77 3.89
CA LYS A 364 -15.86 0.99 4.14
C LYS A 364 -16.37 2.24 3.42
N GLU A 365 -15.53 3.25 3.26
CA GLU A 365 -15.91 4.57 2.75
C GLU A 365 -15.41 4.82 1.32
N ASN A 366 -14.38 4.10 0.87
CA ASN A 366 -13.68 4.36 -0.38
C ASN A 366 -13.69 3.12 -1.29
N PRO A 367 -13.61 3.29 -2.62
CA PRO A 367 -13.38 2.18 -3.55
C PRO A 367 -12.01 1.52 -3.33
N LEU A 368 -11.76 0.40 -4.02
CA LEU A 368 -10.42 -0.16 -4.08
C LEU A 368 -9.50 0.85 -4.78
N ASN A 369 -8.37 1.17 -4.16
CA ASN A 369 -7.37 2.10 -4.71
C ASN A 369 -5.99 1.64 -4.26
N GLU A 370 -5.24 1.04 -5.18
CA GLU A 370 -3.90 0.49 -4.93
C GLU A 370 -2.86 1.60 -4.72
N ASN A 371 -3.12 2.80 -5.24
CA ASN A 371 -2.26 3.98 -5.08
C ASN A 371 -2.47 4.67 -3.71
N HIS A 372 -3.39 4.18 -2.88
CA HIS A 372 -3.61 4.74 -1.56
C HIS A 372 -2.49 4.32 -0.60
N VAL A 373 -1.85 5.33 0.01
CA VAL A 373 -0.80 5.11 1.00
C VAL A 373 -1.41 4.98 2.40
N PHE A 374 -1.36 3.78 2.97
CA PHE A 374 -1.74 3.55 4.35
C PHE A 374 -0.64 3.97 5.30
N GLN A 375 -0.99 4.78 6.31
CA GLN A 375 -0.04 5.31 7.30
C GLN A 375 -0.23 4.66 8.66
N LEU A 376 0.78 3.95 9.15
CA LEU A 376 0.77 3.32 10.48
C LEU A 376 1.87 3.92 11.38
N PRO A 377 1.49 4.62 12.47
CA PRO A 377 2.46 5.04 13.47
C PRO A 377 3.09 3.83 14.17
N ILE A 378 4.42 3.77 14.20
CA ILE A 378 5.18 2.66 14.78
C ILE A 378 6.30 3.17 15.68
N ARG A 379 6.81 2.29 16.55
CA ARG A 379 8.03 2.58 17.31
C ARG A 379 9.26 2.37 16.42
N PRO A 380 10.24 3.31 16.37
CA PRO A 380 11.46 3.15 15.57
C PRO A 380 12.22 1.85 15.87
N ALA A 381 12.16 1.38 17.12
CA ALA A 381 12.79 0.12 17.53
C ALA A 381 12.37 -1.11 16.68
N LEU A 382 11.17 -1.11 16.09
CA LEU A 382 10.67 -2.19 15.24
C LEU A 382 11.39 -2.25 13.88
N VAL A 383 11.77 -1.08 13.35
CA VAL A 383 12.39 -0.93 12.02
C VAL A 383 13.87 -0.57 12.12
N LYS A 384 14.43 -0.60 13.33
CA LYS A 384 15.83 -0.29 13.64
C LYS A 384 16.83 -0.98 12.70
N LYS A 385 16.59 -2.25 12.37
CA LYS A 385 17.47 -3.04 11.50
C LYS A 385 17.58 -2.49 10.08
N PHE A 386 16.60 -1.72 9.62
CA PHE A 386 16.55 -1.21 8.25
C PHE A 386 17.23 0.15 8.09
N TYR A 387 17.39 0.92 9.16
CA TYR A 387 17.91 2.30 9.05
C TYR A 387 19.22 2.55 9.81
N GLN A 388 19.69 1.60 10.63
CA GLN A 388 20.90 1.83 11.43
C GLN A 388 22.19 1.88 10.62
N ASP A 389 22.28 1.05 9.58
CA ASP A 389 23.47 0.89 8.76
C ASP A 389 23.22 1.30 7.30
N ASP A 390 22.04 1.85 7.00
CA ASP A 390 21.62 2.24 5.65
C ASP A 390 21.49 3.77 5.51
N ASN A 391 21.65 4.25 4.29
CA ASN A 391 21.47 5.65 3.96
C ASN A 391 20.00 5.93 3.60
N PRO A 392 19.40 6.99 4.17
CA PRO A 392 18.03 7.36 3.83
C PRO A 392 17.93 7.80 2.36
N GLU A 393 16.78 7.54 1.75
CA GLU A 393 16.45 8.09 0.43
C GLU A 393 16.25 9.59 0.48
N ILE A 394 15.67 10.08 1.57
CA ILE A 394 15.49 11.50 1.86
C ILE A 394 15.94 11.74 3.29
N TRP A 395 16.86 12.68 3.48
CA TRP A 395 17.18 13.22 4.80
C TRP A 395 16.99 14.72 4.79
N LYS A 396 16.33 15.24 5.82
CA LYS A 396 15.96 16.64 5.91
C LYS A 396 16.15 17.16 7.33
N VAL A 397 16.68 18.38 7.42
CA VAL A 397 16.67 19.17 8.65
C VAL A 397 15.90 20.47 8.43
N GLU A 398 14.96 20.72 9.33
CA GLU A 398 14.23 21.97 9.45
C GLU A 398 14.81 22.76 10.62
N ILE A 399 15.22 23.99 10.36
CA ILE A 399 15.69 24.97 11.34
C ILE A 399 14.61 26.03 11.46
N SER A 400 14.06 26.22 12.65
CA SER A 400 13.00 27.17 12.91
C SER A 400 13.37 28.16 14.01
N SER A 401 12.86 29.39 13.89
CA SER A 401 12.88 30.40 14.96
C SER A 401 11.57 31.18 15.01
N GLY A 402 11.30 31.80 16.16
CA GLY A 402 10.04 32.49 16.42
C GLY A 402 8.93 31.55 16.93
N HIS A 403 7.70 32.07 17.00
CA HIS A 403 6.54 31.31 17.43
C HIS A 403 5.27 31.82 16.74
N GLY A 404 4.33 30.91 16.43
CA GLY A 404 3.05 31.24 15.80
C GLY A 404 3.23 31.92 14.43
N GLN A 405 2.54 33.04 14.21
CA GLN A 405 2.58 33.82 12.95
C GLN A 405 3.96 34.41 12.59
N LYS A 406 4.90 34.43 13.55
CA LYS A 406 6.29 34.90 13.34
C LYS A 406 7.27 33.74 13.18
N GLU A 407 6.79 32.51 13.13
CA GLU A 407 7.64 31.35 12.92
C GLU A 407 8.20 31.38 11.49
N VAL A 408 9.52 31.31 11.39
CA VAL A 408 10.27 31.29 10.13
C VAL A 408 11.12 30.03 10.09
N LYS A 409 11.23 29.44 8.89
CA LYS A 409 11.83 28.12 8.69
C LYS A 409 12.84 28.15 7.54
N THR A 410 13.98 27.53 7.77
CA THR A 410 14.92 27.13 6.73
C THR A 410 14.96 25.62 6.70
N THR A 411 14.82 25.02 5.53
CA THR A 411 14.95 23.57 5.35
C THR A 411 16.15 23.26 4.47
N TRP A 412 16.95 22.31 4.90
CA TRP A 412 17.96 21.67 4.07
C TRP A 412 17.59 20.19 3.92
N GLN A 413 17.59 19.70 2.68
CA GLN A 413 17.22 18.33 2.34
C GLN A 413 18.24 17.75 1.37
N VAL A 414 18.56 16.48 1.54
CA VAL A 414 19.27 15.65 0.57
C VAL A 414 18.37 14.50 0.16
N SER A 415 18.31 14.21 -1.14
CA SER A 415 17.58 13.06 -1.68
C SER A 415 18.36 12.31 -2.75
N THR A 416 18.10 11.02 -2.91
CA THR A 416 18.64 10.18 -4.00
C THR A 416 17.90 10.42 -5.31
N ASN A 417 16.60 10.73 -5.23
CA ASN A 417 15.76 11.03 -6.38
C ASN A 417 15.60 12.54 -6.59
N PRO A 418 15.40 13.00 -7.84
CA PRO A 418 15.19 14.42 -8.12
C PRO A 418 13.90 14.89 -7.45
N PRO A 419 13.96 15.89 -6.55
CA PRO A 419 12.79 16.34 -5.79
C PRO A 419 11.80 17.15 -6.64
N VAL A 420 12.16 17.45 -7.89
CA VAL A 420 11.41 18.34 -8.78
C VAL A 420 11.35 17.75 -10.19
N GLU A 421 10.20 17.18 -10.53
CA GLU A 421 9.94 16.50 -11.82
C GLU A 421 10.29 17.36 -13.04
N HIS A 422 9.94 18.65 -13.01
CA HIS A 422 10.15 19.56 -14.14
C HIS A 422 11.62 19.92 -14.42
N ARG A 423 12.57 19.41 -13.62
CA ARG A 423 14.01 19.53 -13.86
C ARG A 423 14.64 18.21 -14.34
N ALA A 424 13.93 17.08 -14.19
CA ALA A 424 14.44 15.75 -14.54
C ALA A 424 14.65 15.55 -16.05
N GLU A 425 14.05 16.39 -16.91
CA GLU A 425 14.04 16.21 -18.37
C GLU A 425 15.34 16.61 -19.10
N ASN A 426 16.33 17.22 -18.43
CA ASN A 426 17.54 17.70 -19.13
C ASN A 426 18.75 16.75 -19.09
N ASN A 427 18.67 15.60 -18.41
CA ASN A 427 19.80 14.65 -18.28
C ASN A 427 19.54 13.25 -18.85
N SER A 428 18.50 13.05 -19.67
CA SER A 428 18.27 11.78 -20.39
C SER A 428 19.21 11.63 -21.59
N GLY A 429 20.51 11.51 -21.32
CA GLY A 429 21.55 11.38 -22.35
C GLY A 429 22.86 10.75 -21.89
N GLY A 430 22.85 9.96 -20.81
CA GLY A 430 24.02 9.21 -20.36
C GLY A 430 23.78 7.71 -20.47
N GLU A 431 24.32 7.08 -21.51
CA GLU A 431 24.33 5.63 -21.70
C GLU A 431 24.99 4.91 -20.51
N LEU A 432 24.34 3.84 -20.09
CA LEU A 432 24.82 2.80 -19.17
C LEU A 432 26.24 2.36 -19.55
N ASN A 433 27.22 2.66 -18.69
CA ASN A 433 28.49 1.94 -18.69
C ASN A 433 28.84 1.55 -17.25
N GLY A 434 28.86 0.23 -17.03
CA GLY A 434 29.15 -0.39 -15.76
C GLY A 434 30.54 -0.04 -15.23
N SER A 435 30.56 0.88 -14.28
CA SER A 435 31.60 0.97 -13.25
C SER A 435 30.97 1.68 -12.06
N THR A 436 30.90 0.99 -10.91
CA THR A 436 30.51 1.47 -9.57
C THR A 436 29.98 2.91 -9.55
N GLU A 437 28.74 3.12 -9.98
CA GLU A 437 28.18 4.47 -10.07
C GLU A 437 28.08 5.06 -8.66
N GLU A 438 28.95 6.02 -8.36
CA GLU A 438 28.83 6.86 -7.16
C GLU A 438 27.46 7.56 -7.22
N ARG A 439 26.58 7.25 -6.26
CA ARG A 439 25.21 7.79 -6.21
C ARG A 439 25.25 9.32 -6.25
N LEU A 440 24.55 9.91 -7.23
CA LEU A 440 24.26 11.34 -7.29
C LEU A 440 23.26 11.70 -6.18
N TYR A 441 23.50 12.82 -5.49
CA TYR A 441 22.57 13.36 -4.50
C TYR A 441 22.00 14.69 -4.97
N TYR A 442 20.72 14.90 -4.71
CA TYR A 442 20.03 16.16 -4.93
C TYR A 442 19.92 16.91 -3.62
N ILE A 443 20.54 18.08 -3.54
CA ILE A 443 20.51 18.95 -2.38
C ILE A 443 19.46 20.02 -2.63
N THR A 444 18.48 20.12 -1.75
CA THR A 444 17.42 21.13 -1.82
C THR A 444 17.49 22.03 -0.59
N MET A 445 17.55 23.34 -0.83
CA MET A 445 17.50 24.36 0.20
C MET A 445 16.21 25.16 0.06
N THR A 446 15.39 25.18 1.11
CA THR A 446 14.23 26.08 1.21
C THR A 446 14.54 27.18 2.21
N GLN A 447 14.50 28.43 1.75
CA GLN A 447 14.71 29.61 2.58
C GLN A 447 13.42 30.42 2.63
N CYS A 448 13.03 30.81 3.83
CA CYS A 448 11.92 31.74 4.04
C CYS A 448 12.46 33.15 4.31
N SER A 449 11.74 34.17 3.87
CA SER A 449 11.93 35.57 4.26
C SER A 449 10.58 36.18 4.60
N GLN A 450 10.46 36.73 5.80
CA GLN A 450 9.22 37.33 6.26
C GLN A 450 9.26 38.85 6.05
N VAL A 451 8.30 39.38 5.30
CA VAL A 451 8.13 40.81 5.04
C VAL A 451 6.87 41.30 5.74
N GLN A 452 7.02 42.19 6.71
CA GLN A 452 5.88 42.82 7.38
C GLN A 452 5.44 44.08 6.62
N PHE A 453 4.14 44.29 6.49
CA PHE A 453 3.57 45.53 5.99
C PHE A 453 3.41 46.48 7.17
N THR A 454 4.48 47.21 7.50
CA THR A 454 4.48 48.27 8.51
C THR A 454 3.86 49.54 8.03
#